data_AF-A0A2K8LXW3-F1
#
_entry.id   AF-A0A2K8LXW3-F1
#
_cell.length_a   1.000
_cell.length_b   1.000
_cell.length_c   1.000
_cell.angle_alpha   90.00
_cell.angle_beta   90.00
_cell.angle_gamma   90.00
#
_symmetry.space_group_name_H-M   'P 1'
#
loop_
_entity.id
_entity.type
_entity.pdbx_description
1 polymer ?
#
loop_
_entity_poly.entity_id
_entity_poly.type
_entity_poly.pdbx_seq_one_letter_code
_entity_poly.pdbx_strand_id
1 'polypeptide(L)'
;MKRIAIGLVLSAAVALGGAGAANAAGYPTSDFGGGISGGRTGGTLTWYNRAVGVTGFVRDDPTAGSTTVTFEFRQAGTLFDVQTRTVSDDQKTFGWTEPGPSGGISKVDIYLGRNGSKILIASVPRKV
;
A
#
# COMPACT_ATOMS: atom_id res chain seq x y z
N MET A 1 -17.34 -79.54 11.39
CA MET A 1 -18.09 -78.26 11.30
C MET A 1 -17.10 -77.11 11.08
N LYS A 2 -17.55 -76.04 10.44
CA LYS A 2 -16.80 -75.10 9.58
C LYS A 2 -15.71 -74.28 10.29
N ARG A 3 -14.55 -74.15 9.64
CA ARG A 3 -13.51 -73.14 9.90
C ARG A 3 -13.99 -71.81 9.31
N ILE A 4 -14.02 -70.74 10.09
CA ILE A 4 -14.27 -69.38 9.59
C ILE A 4 -13.14 -68.50 10.12
N ALA A 5 -12.21 -68.16 9.23
CA ALA A 5 -11.24 -67.10 9.40
C ALA A 5 -11.90 -65.78 8.98
N ILE A 6 -11.75 -64.73 9.80
CA ILE A 6 -12.13 -63.36 9.42
C ILE A 6 -10.92 -62.49 9.72
N GLY A 7 -10.22 -62.11 8.65
CA GLY A 7 -9.09 -61.19 8.70
C GLY A 7 -9.59 -59.77 8.93
N LEU A 8 -9.05 -59.11 9.96
CA LEU A 8 -9.28 -57.70 10.25
C LEU A 8 -8.32 -56.87 9.39
N VAL A 9 -8.84 -56.19 8.37
CA VAL A 9 -8.07 -55.24 7.56
C VAL A 9 -7.96 -53.93 8.33
N LEU A 10 -6.78 -53.61 8.87
CA LEU A 10 -6.46 -52.28 9.38
C LEU A 10 -6.24 -51.32 8.20
N SER A 11 -7.21 -50.44 7.95
CA SER A 11 -7.00 -49.28 7.08
C SER A 11 -6.54 -48.10 7.94
N ALA A 12 -5.25 -47.78 7.89
CA ALA A 12 -4.70 -46.55 8.45
C ALA A 12 -5.16 -45.36 7.59
N ALA A 13 -6.21 -44.67 8.02
CA ALA A 13 -6.53 -43.35 7.49
C ALA A 13 -5.47 -42.37 7.99
N VAL A 14 -4.51 -42.03 7.12
CA VAL A 14 -3.60 -40.92 7.35
C VAL A 14 -4.44 -39.64 7.51
N ALA A 15 -4.43 -39.08 8.71
CA ALA A 15 -4.93 -37.74 8.94
C ALA A 15 -4.13 -36.80 8.03
N LEU A 16 -4.78 -36.24 6.99
CA LEU A 16 -4.29 -35.03 6.35
C LEU A 16 -4.35 -33.94 7.42
N GLY A 17 -3.27 -33.82 8.18
CA GLY A 17 -3.02 -32.70 9.05
C GLY A 17 -3.22 -31.44 8.22
N GLY A 18 -4.17 -30.62 8.63
CA GLY A 18 -4.42 -29.32 8.04
C GLY A 18 -3.14 -28.52 8.08
N ALA A 19 -2.43 -28.48 6.95
CA ALA A 19 -1.54 -27.39 6.65
C ALA A 19 -2.45 -26.17 6.48
N GLY A 20 -2.78 -25.53 7.59
CA GLY A 20 -3.33 -24.18 7.56
C GLY A 20 -2.39 -23.38 6.68
N ALA A 21 -2.92 -22.82 5.59
CA ALA A 21 -2.16 -21.94 4.72
C ALA A 21 -1.51 -20.91 5.62
N ALA A 22 -0.18 -20.95 5.72
CA ALA A 22 0.55 -19.93 6.43
C ALA A 22 0.22 -18.62 5.71
N ASN A 23 -0.52 -17.72 6.36
CA ASN A 23 -0.69 -16.37 5.86
C ASN A 23 0.72 -15.80 5.75
N ALA A 24 1.22 -15.64 4.53
CA ALA A 24 2.43 -14.84 4.32
C ALA A 24 2.18 -13.51 5.02
N ALA A 25 3.03 -13.16 5.99
CA ALA A 25 2.91 -11.88 6.67
C ALA A 25 2.86 -10.80 5.59
N GLY A 26 1.71 -10.12 5.47
CA GLY A 26 1.52 -9.08 4.47
C GLY A 26 2.56 -7.99 4.68
N TYR A 27 2.98 -7.34 3.59
CA TYR A 27 3.85 -6.18 3.69
C TYR A 27 3.21 -5.11 4.59
N PRO A 28 3.97 -4.44 5.48
CA PRO A 28 3.43 -3.39 6.33
C PRO A 28 2.76 -2.29 5.52
N THR A 29 1.65 -1.76 6.02
CA THR A 29 0.93 -0.66 5.36
C THR A 29 0.86 0.59 6.23
N SER A 30 0.68 1.75 5.60
CA SER A 30 0.49 3.03 6.27
C SER A 30 -0.49 3.89 5.49
N ASP A 31 -1.51 4.39 6.15
CA ASP A 31 -2.48 5.27 5.51
C ASP A 31 -1.99 6.72 5.51
N PHE A 32 -2.45 7.47 4.51
CA PHE A 32 -2.27 8.91 4.43
C PHE A 32 -3.59 9.56 4.01
N GLY A 33 -3.75 10.82 4.39
CA GLY A 33 -4.89 11.61 3.98
C GLY A 33 -4.79 13.02 4.50
N GLY A 34 -5.39 13.95 3.76
CA GLY A 34 -5.39 15.35 4.12
C GLY A 34 -6.23 16.16 3.16
N GLY A 35 -6.50 17.40 3.56
CA GLY A 35 -7.31 18.34 2.79
C GLY A 35 -6.77 19.76 2.86
N ILE A 36 -7.07 20.50 1.81
CA ILE A 36 -6.96 21.95 1.71
C ILE A 36 -8.31 22.49 1.26
N SER A 37 -8.51 23.80 1.34
CA SER A 37 -9.74 24.40 0.80
C SER A 37 -9.90 24.02 -0.68
N GLY A 38 -10.99 23.33 -1.00
CA GLY A 38 -11.31 22.85 -2.34
C GLY A 38 -10.56 21.59 -2.81
N GLY A 39 -9.70 20.96 -2.00
CA GLY A 39 -8.90 19.83 -2.47
C GLY A 39 -8.67 18.79 -1.39
N ARG A 40 -8.67 17.51 -1.75
CA ARG A 40 -8.37 16.44 -0.78
C ARG A 40 -7.69 15.24 -1.43
N THR A 41 -6.95 14.49 -0.63
CA THR A 41 -6.32 13.24 -1.04
C THR A 41 -6.34 12.24 0.11
N GLY A 42 -6.23 10.96 -0.22
CA GLY A 42 -6.03 9.90 0.75
C GLY A 42 -5.66 8.59 0.07
N GLY A 43 -5.14 7.64 0.84
CA GLY A 43 -4.69 6.37 0.32
C GLY A 43 -3.82 5.58 1.30
N THR A 44 -3.14 4.59 0.76
CA THR A 44 -2.31 3.65 1.51
C THR A 44 -0.96 3.47 0.83
N LEU A 45 0.10 3.41 1.65
CA LEU A 45 1.43 2.99 1.28
C LEU A 45 1.65 1.54 1.72
N THR A 46 2.17 0.70 0.83
CA THR A 46 2.59 -0.68 1.13
C THR A 46 4.11 -0.76 1.05
N TRP A 47 4.75 -1.12 2.16
CA TRP A 47 6.21 -1.11 2.31
C TRP A 47 6.82 -2.45 1.89
N TYR A 48 7.32 -2.52 0.65
CA TYR A 48 8.10 -3.67 0.19
C TYR A 48 9.56 -3.56 0.66
N ASN A 49 10.36 -4.61 0.42
CA ASN A 49 11.77 -4.64 0.81
C ASN A 49 12.57 -3.44 0.27
N ARG A 50 12.32 -3.07 -0.99
CA ARG A 50 13.02 -1.97 -1.67
C ARG A 50 12.09 -0.96 -2.34
N ALA A 51 10.80 -1.23 -2.42
CA ALA A 51 9.83 -0.44 -3.17
C ALA A 51 8.68 0.00 -2.27
N VAL A 52 7.90 0.98 -2.71
CA VAL A 52 6.67 1.38 -2.02
C VAL A 52 5.50 1.30 -2.99
N GLY A 53 4.52 0.47 -2.68
CA GLY A 53 3.23 0.47 -3.35
C GLY A 53 2.43 1.68 -2.87
N VAL A 54 1.82 2.42 -3.78
CA VAL A 54 0.97 3.58 -3.47
C VAL A 54 -0.37 3.37 -4.14
N THR A 55 -1.43 3.39 -3.35
CA THR A 55 -2.81 3.43 -3.85
C THR A 55 -3.53 4.60 -3.18
N GLY A 56 -4.50 5.21 -3.88
CA GLY A 56 -5.24 6.31 -3.31
C GLY A 56 -6.03 7.11 -4.34
N PHE A 57 -6.37 8.34 -3.96
CA PHE A 57 -7.08 9.27 -4.81
C PHE A 57 -6.62 10.72 -4.58
N VAL A 58 -6.85 11.56 -5.57
CA VAL A 58 -6.84 13.02 -5.44
C VAL A 58 -8.18 13.54 -5.96
N ARG A 59 -8.74 14.52 -5.27
CA ARG A 59 -9.99 15.19 -5.64
C ARG A 59 -9.80 16.69 -5.61
N ASP A 60 -10.36 17.34 -6.60
CA ASP A 60 -10.52 18.77 -6.70
C ASP A 60 -12.03 19.09 -6.68
N ASP A 61 -12.46 20.01 -5.81
CA ASP A 61 -13.85 20.44 -5.73
C ASP A 61 -14.21 21.39 -6.91
N PRO A 62 -15.49 21.38 -7.36
CA PRO A 62 -15.97 22.04 -8.58
C PRO A 62 -15.91 23.57 -8.52
N THR A 63 -14.71 24.10 -8.69
CA THR A 63 -14.37 25.53 -8.69
C THR A 63 -13.10 25.74 -9.52
N ALA A 64 -12.81 26.97 -9.96
CA ALA A 64 -11.59 27.26 -10.71
C ALA A 64 -10.33 26.81 -9.96
N GLY A 65 -9.46 26.05 -10.62
CA GLY A 65 -8.19 25.56 -10.07
C GLY A 65 -7.89 24.12 -10.41
N SER A 66 -6.83 23.61 -9.79
CA SER A 66 -6.48 22.19 -9.81
C SER A 66 -5.86 21.79 -8.49
N THR A 67 -6.08 20.55 -8.07
CA THR A 67 -5.49 19.97 -6.88
C THR A 67 -4.43 18.96 -7.29
N THR A 68 -3.23 19.11 -6.77
CA THR A 68 -2.08 18.24 -7.00
C THR A 68 -1.65 17.59 -5.69
N VAL A 69 -1.63 16.27 -5.65
CA VAL A 69 -0.88 15.52 -4.63
C VAL A 69 0.53 15.25 -5.12
N THR A 70 1.53 15.46 -4.27
CA THR A 70 2.95 15.22 -4.54
C THR A 70 3.50 14.23 -3.53
N PHE A 71 4.18 13.20 -4.00
CA PHE A 71 4.85 12.18 -3.21
C PHE A 71 6.37 12.35 -3.40
N GLU A 72 7.06 12.71 -2.34
CA GLU A 72 8.53 12.78 -2.29
C GLU A 72 9.04 11.52 -1.59
N PHE A 73 9.61 10.60 -2.38
CA PHE A 73 10.23 9.38 -1.87
C PHE A 73 11.65 9.69 -1.41
N ARG A 74 11.99 9.30 -0.18
CA ARG A 74 13.29 9.62 0.43
C ARG A 74 14.05 8.40 0.90
N GLN A 75 15.35 8.42 0.72
CA GLN A 75 16.29 7.46 1.29
C GLN A 75 17.25 8.15 2.25
N ALA A 76 17.29 7.70 3.51
CA ALA A 76 18.15 8.25 4.55
C ALA A 76 18.08 9.80 4.62
N GLY A 77 16.87 10.36 4.46
CA GLY A 77 16.61 11.80 4.45
C GLY A 77 16.80 12.51 3.09
N THR A 78 17.53 11.90 2.15
CA THR A 78 17.77 12.45 0.81
C THR A 78 16.58 12.21 -0.10
N LEU A 79 16.21 13.22 -0.90
CA LEU A 79 15.18 13.07 -1.94
C LEU A 79 15.67 12.10 -3.02
N PHE A 80 14.91 11.05 -3.26
CA PHE A 80 15.19 10.04 -4.28
C PHE A 80 14.35 10.28 -5.55
N ASP A 81 13.04 10.40 -5.40
CA ASP A 81 12.12 10.63 -6.53
C ASP A 81 10.90 11.47 -6.10
N VAL A 82 10.24 12.08 -7.09
CA VAL A 82 9.02 12.86 -6.93
C VAL A 82 7.96 12.42 -7.92
N GLN A 83 6.80 12.00 -7.40
CA GLN A 83 5.63 11.65 -8.20
C GLN A 83 4.46 12.58 -7.90
N THR A 84 3.75 13.03 -8.94
CA THR A 84 2.59 13.93 -8.79
C THR A 84 1.35 13.38 -9.47
N ARG A 85 0.17 13.63 -8.88
CA ARG A 85 -1.12 13.39 -9.52
C ARG A 85 -1.97 14.66 -9.38
N THR A 86 -2.46 15.16 -10.51
CA THR A 86 -3.24 16.40 -10.58
C THR A 86 -4.62 16.11 -11.16
N VAL A 87 -5.61 16.80 -10.65
CA VAL A 87 -6.99 16.77 -11.13
C VAL A 87 -7.61 18.16 -11.03
N SER A 88 -8.58 18.47 -11.89
CA SER A 88 -9.31 19.74 -11.91
C SER A 88 -10.78 19.42 -12.03
N ASP A 89 -11.60 19.93 -11.11
CA ASP A 89 -13.06 19.69 -11.10
C ASP A 89 -13.44 18.19 -11.25
N ASP A 90 -12.66 17.31 -10.59
CA ASP A 90 -12.84 15.85 -10.72
C ASP A 90 -12.15 15.11 -9.56
N GLN A 91 -12.37 13.80 -9.48
CA GLN A 91 -11.67 12.89 -8.60
C GLN A 91 -11.01 11.77 -9.40
N LYS A 92 -9.70 11.59 -9.20
CA LYS A 92 -8.92 10.53 -9.85
C LYS A 92 -8.31 9.59 -8.82
N THR A 93 -8.52 8.29 -9.01
CA THR A 93 -7.79 7.26 -8.27
C THR A 93 -6.44 6.98 -8.93
N PHE A 94 -5.50 6.47 -8.14
CA PHE A 94 -4.18 6.08 -8.61
C PHE A 94 -3.69 4.82 -7.88
N GLY A 95 -2.83 4.08 -8.57
CA GLY A 95 -2.17 2.89 -8.07
C GLY A 95 -0.86 2.68 -8.82
N TRP A 96 0.27 2.62 -8.12
CA TRP A 96 1.57 2.26 -8.71
C TRP A 96 2.52 1.71 -7.65
N THR A 97 3.66 1.16 -8.09
CA THR A 97 4.76 0.78 -7.21
C THR A 97 5.99 1.59 -7.58
N GLU A 98 6.50 2.37 -6.63
CA GLU A 98 7.73 3.13 -6.81
C GLU A 98 8.95 2.24 -6.51
N PRO A 99 9.79 1.90 -7.50
CA PRO A 99 11.01 1.15 -7.27
C PRO A 99 12.02 2.00 -6.50
N GLY A 100 12.59 1.46 -5.42
CA GLY A 100 13.59 2.18 -4.64
C GLY A 100 15.03 1.71 -4.86
N PRO A 101 15.99 2.53 -4.39
CA PRO A 101 17.42 2.26 -4.50
C PRO A 101 17.86 1.05 -3.65
N SER A 102 19.14 0.71 -3.69
CA SER A 102 19.70 -0.26 -2.74
C SER A 102 19.54 0.28 -1.32
N GLY A 103 18.99 -0.51 -0.40
CA GLY A 103 18.58 -0.03 0.94
C GLY A 103 17.12 0.44 1.03
N GLY A 104 16.45 0.64 -0.11
CA GLY A 104 15.02 0.95 -0.18
C GLY A 104 14.64 2.38 0.24
N ILE A 105 13.36 2.69 0.09
CA ILE A 105 12.78 3.98 0.50
C ILE A 105 12.59 3.97 2.02
N SER A 106 13.08 5.01 2.68
CA SER A 106 13.04 5.17 4.15
C SER A 106 11.83 5.99 4.64
N LYS A 107 11.28 6.85 3.78
CA LYS A 107 10.19 7.77 4.12
C LYS A 107 9.50 8.25 2.85
N VAL A 108 8.22 8.56 2.94
CA VAL A 108 7.48 9.28 1.90
C VAL A 108 6.88 10.54 2.52
N ASP A 109 7.29 11.71 2.00
CA ASP A 109 6.65 12.98 2.33
C ASP A 109 5.56 13.27 1.30
N ILE A 110 4.34 13.50 1.76
CA ILE A 110 3.17 13.68 0.92
C ILE A 110 2.65 15.08 1.13
N TYR A 111 2.50 15.80 0.03
CA TYR A 111 2.03 17.16 0.01
C TYR A 111 0.76 17.26 -0.82
N LEU A 112 -0.10 18.20 -0.45
CA LEU A 112 -1.27 18.57 -1.22
C LEU A 112 -1.19 20.05 -1.56
N GLY A 113 -1.41 20.38 -2.82
CA GLY A 113 -1.40 21.76 -3.29
C GLY A 113 -2.56 22.10 -4.20
N ARG A 114 -2.97 23.36 -4.16
CA ARG A 114 -3.99 23.97 -5.03
C ARG A 114 -3.64 25.44 -5.22
N ASN A 115 -3.80 25.94 -6.44
CA ASN A 115 -3.64 27.36 -6.79
C ASN A 115 -2.34 28.00 -6.25
N GLY A 116 -1.21 27.28 -6.36
CA GLY A 116 0.11 27.76 -5.90
C GLY A 116 0.41 27.59 -4.42
N SER A 117 -0.56 27.18 -3.60
CA SER A 117 -0.34 26.74 -2.22
C SER A 117 0.07 25.27 -2.18
N LYS A 118 0.98 24.89 -1.28
CA LYS A 118 1.41 23.51 -1.01
C LYS A 118 1.55 23.32 0.50
N ILE A 119 0.90 22.30 1.05
CA ILE A 119 1.04 21.91 2.46
C ILE A 119 1.56 20.48 2.56
N LEU A 120 2.36 20.19 3.58
CA LEU A 120 2.71 18.82 3.96
C LEU A 120 1.50 18.20 4.67
N ILE A 121 0.96 17.11 4.14
CA ILE A 121 -0.18 16.40 4.75
C ILE A 121 0.25 15.17 5.54
N ALA A 122 1.35 14.53 5.16
CA ALA A 122 1.88 13.37 5.86
C ALA A 122 3.39 13.24 5.61
N SER A 123 4.13 12.84 6.64
CA SER A 123 5.53 12.42 6.54
C SER A 123 5.59 11.01 7.11
N VAL A 124 5.56 10.00 6.25
CA VAL A 124 5.34 8.60 6.65
C VAL A 124 6.68 7.84 6.62
N PRO A 125 7.25 7.46 7.77
CA PRO A 125 8.46 6.64 7.82
C PRO A 125 8.15 5.20 7.40
N ARG A 126 9.16 4.52 6.87
CA ARG A 126 9.08 3.10 6.54
C ARG A 126 8.69 2.29 7.78
N LYS A 127 7.72 1.39 7.62
CA LYS A 127 7.44 0.33 8.60
C LYS A 127 8.26 -0.92 8.26
N VAL A 128 8.82 -1.55 9.30
CA VAL A 128 9.58 -2.80 9.24
C VAL A 128 8.77 -3.93 9.85
#